data_AF-A0A7C5LHL4-F1
#
_entry.id   AF-A0A7C5LHL4-F1
#
_cell.length_a   1.000
_cell.length_b   1.000
_cell.length_c   1.000
_cell.angle_alpha   90.00
_cell.angle_beta   90.00
_cell.angle_gamma   90.00
#
_symmetry.space_group_name_H-M   'P 1'
#
loop_
_entity.id
_entity.type
_entity.pdbx_description
1 polymer ?
#
loop_
_entity_poly.entity_id
_entity_poly.type
_entity_poly.pdbx_seq_one_letter_code
_entity_poly.pdbx_strand_id
1 'polypeptide(L)'
;MKRFLAFLLVTSACAGVACAQIRIQLQSDKEFFLLYESIPVVVSLQNISGRTLQLEGTTDRPWLSFGIVEESGSPVRQLGQLNTEQTVLIPAGQTVSRTVDLMPLFELRSRGSYRVQAQVNL
;
A
#
# COMPACT_ATOMS: atom_id res chain seq x y z
N MET A 1 29.88 -24.48 33.49
CA MET A 1 30.13 -23.36 32.55
C MET A 1 29.79 -23.69 31.09
N LYS A 2 29.98 -24.93 30.58
CA LYS A 2 29.62 -25.32 29.20
C LYS A 2 28.10 -25.32 28.85
N ARG A 3 27.20 -25.47 29.84
CA ARG A 3 25.74 -25.51 29.63
C ARG A 3 25.09 -24.14 29.39
N PHE A 4 25.71 -23.06 29.89
CA PHE A 4 25.21 -21.68 29.68
C PHE A 4 25.51 -21.18 28.26
N LEU A 5 26.63 -21.63 27.68
CA LEU A 5 27.05 -21.20 26.33
C LEU A 5 26.20 -21.83 25.23
N ALA A 6 25.65 -23.03 25.47
CA ALA A 6 24.70 -23.68 24.56
C ALA A 6 23.33 -22.99 24.54
N PHE A 7 22.90 -22.38 25.65
CA PHE A 7 21.61 -21.71 25.74
C PHE A 7 21.60 -20.36 25.01
N LEU A 8 22.76 -19.70 24.91
CA LEU A 8 22.90 -18.40 24.25
C LEU A 8 23.05 -18.51 22.72
N LEU A 9 23.46 -19.68 22.22
CA LEU A 9 23.61 -19.93 20.78
C LEU A 9 22.29 -20.32 20.09
N VAL A 10 21.31 -20.84 20.84
CA VAL A 10 20.00 -21.26 20.30
C VAL A 10 19.02 -20.09 20.13
N THR A 11 19.13 -19.04 20.94
CA THR A 11 18.23 -17.87 20.87
C THR A 11 18.57 -16.88 19.75
N SER A 12 19.80 -16.91 19.22
CA SER A 12 20.22 -15.96 18.16
C SER A 12 19.80 -16.38 16.75
N ALA A 13 19.37 -17.63 16.55
CA ALA A 13 19.05 -18.17 15.23
C ALA A 13 17.62 -17.86 14.73
N CYS A 14 16.80 -17.14 15.50
CA CYS A 14 15.40 -16.87 15.16
C CYS A 14 15.12 -15.37 14.93
N ALA A 15 16.09 -14.62 14.41
CA ALA A 15 15.83 -13.33 13.78
C ALA A 15 15.41 -13.57 12.32
N GLY A 16 14.24 -14.18 12.13
CA GLY A 16 13.64 -14.35 10.82
C GLY A 16 13.45 -12.99 10.18
N VAL A 17 14.25 -12.71 9.16
CA VAL A 17 14.14 -11.49 8.36
C VAL A 17 12.78 -11.55 7.68
N ALA A 18 11.80 -10.81 8.21
CA ALA A 18 10.56 -10.54 7.51
C ALA A 18 10.89 -9.60 6.34
N CYS A 19 11.55 -10.13 5.31
CA CYS A 19 11.71 -9.42 4.05
C CYS A 19 10.31 -9.22 3.47
N ALA A 20 9.82 -7.98 3.49
CA ALA A 20 8.59 -7.61 2.81
C ALA A 20 8.62 -8.14 1.37
N GLN A 21 7.72 -9.06 1.06
CA GLN A 21 7.69 -9.80 -0.21
C GLN A 21 7.17 -8.94 -1.38
N ILE A 22 6.66 -7.75 -1.07
CA ILE A 22 6.12 -6.78 -2.00
C ILE A 22 6.66 -5.39 -1.66
N ARG A 23 7.04 -4.62 -2.69
CA ARG A 23 7.34 -3.19 -2.57
C ARG A 23 6.20 -2.40 -3.18
N ILE A 24 5.68 -1.46 -2.40
CA ILE A 24 4.59 -0.56 -2.80
C ILE A 24 5.21 0.83 -2.97
N GLN A 25 4.99 1.44 -4.13
CA GLN A 25 5.36 2.82 -4.41
C GLN A 25 4.12 3.61 -4.81
N LEU A 26 3.92 4.76 -4.18
CA LEU A 26 2.87 5.69 -4.53
C LEU A 26 3.52 6.92 -5.16
N GLN A 27 3.08 7.30 -6.35
CA GLN A 27 3.58 8.45 -7.09
C GLN A 27 2.41 9.32 -7.55
N SER A 28 2.67 10.62 -7.62
CA SER A 28 1.77 11.64 -8.15
C SER A 28 2.49 12.38 -9.27
N ASP A 29 1.76 12.87 -10.27
CA ASP A 29 2.33 13.69 -11.35
C ASP A 29 2.70 15.10 -10.88
N LYS A 30 1.99 15.60 -9.86
CA LYS A 30 2.16 16.93 -9.28
C LYS A 30 2.12 16.87 -7.75
N GLU A 31 2.69 17.88 -7.11
CA GLU A 31 2.61 18.08 -5.67
C GLU A 31 1.42 18.98 -5.25
N PHE A 32 0.96 19.85 -6.16
CA PHE A 32 -0.12 20.81 -5.91
C PHE A 32 -1.24 20.62 -6.92
N PHE A 33 -2.47 20.61 -6.43
CA PHE A 33 -3.69 20.45 -7.21
C PHE A 33 -4.66 21.59 -6.90
N LEU A 34 -5.45 22.01 -7.88
CA LEU A 34 -6.56 22.93 -7.65
C LEU A 34 -7.69 22.20 -6.93
N LEU A 35 -8.52 22.95 -6.20
CA LEU A 35 -9.75 22.38 -5.62
C LEU A 35 -10.62 21.83 -6.75
N TYR A 36 -11.14 20.62 -6.53
CA TYR A 36 -11.98 19.89 -7.48
C TYR A 36 -11.27 19.45 -8.77
N GLU A 37 -9.94 19.53 -8.83
CA GLU A 37 -9.16 18.90 -9.89
C GLU A 37 -9.10 17.37 -9.66
N SER A 38 -8.96 16.61 -10.75
CA SER A 38 -8.64 15.18 -10.67
C SER A 38 -7.27 15.00 -10.00
N ILE A 39 -7.14 14.01 -9.13
CA ILE A 39 -5.89 13.71 -8.40
C ILE A 39 -5.49 12.27 -8.76
N PRO A 40 -4.88 12.06 -9.95
CA PRO A 40 -4.42 10.75 -10.37
C PRO A 40 -3.13 10.38 -9.64
N VAL A 41 -3.16 9.27 -8.92
CA VAL A 41 -1.98 8.67 -8.29
C VAL A 41 -1.66 7.31 -8.92
N VAL A 42 -0.38 7.02 -9.08
CA VAL A 42 0.11 5.75 -9.59
C VAL A 42 0.61 4.91 -8.43
N VAL A 43 0.00 3.75 -8.24
CA VAL A 43 0.44 2.72 -7.30
C VAL A 43 1.22 1.67 -8.08
N SER A 44 2.51 1.54 -7.79
CA SER A 44 3.38 0.52 -8.37
C SER A 44 3.68 -0.57 -7.35
N LEU A 45 3.38 -1.81 -7.71
CA LEU A 45 3.53 -3.00 -6.90
C LEU A 45 4.60 -3.89 -7.52
N GLN A 46 5.73 -4.01 -6.85
CA GLN A 46 6.81 -4.89 -7.27
C GLN A 46 6.82 -6.16 -6.42
N ASN A 47 6.72 -7.32 -7.08
CA ASN A 47 6.87 -8.61 -6.46
C ASN A 47 8.36 -8.95 -6.30
N ILE A 48 8.85 -8.89 -5.07
CA ILE A 48 10.24 -9.21 -4.73
C ILE A 48 10.36 -10.69 -4.28
N SER A 49 9.22 -11.39 -4.18
CA SER A 49 9.19 -12.80 -3.81
C SER A 49 9.60 -13.72 -4.98
N GLY A 50 9.92 -14.97 -4.64
CA GLY A 50 10.26 -16.00 -5.62
C GLY A 50 9.05 -16.72 -6.26
N ARG A 51 7.82 -16.29 -5.97
CA ARG A 51 6.58 -16.90 -6.50
C ARG A 51 5.66 -15.85 -7.09
N THR A 52 4.73 -16.26 -7.95
CA THR A 52 3.66 -15.36 -8.41
C THR A 52 2.80 -14.93 -7.23
N LEU A 53 2.59 -13.62 -7.09
CA LEU A 53 1.61 -13.05 -6.16
C LEU A 53 0.27 -12.91 -6.86
N GLN A 54 -0.80 -13.25 -6.16
CA GLN A 54 -2.18 -13.15 -6.61
C GLN A 54 -2.88 -12.18 -5.68
N LEU A 55 -3.35 -11.06 -6.22
CA LEU A 55 -4.10 -10.04 -5.51
C LEU A 55 -5.56 -10.18 -5.89
N GLU A 56 -6.41 -10.50 -4.92
CA GLU A 56 -7.85 -10.67 -5.13
C GLU A 56 -8.63 -9.77 -4.20
N GLY A 57 -9.57 -9.04 -4.77
CA GLY A 57 -10.42 -8.13 -4.05
C GLY A 57 -11.87 -8.58 -4.21
N THR A 58 -12.65 -8.40 -3.16
CA THR A 58 -14.11 -8.42 -3.28
C THR A 58 -14.62 -6.99 -3.12
N THR A 59 -15.91 -6.77 -3.39
CA THR A 59 -16.56 -5.47 -3.17
C THR A 59 -16.34 -4.97 -1.74
N ASP A 60 -16.42 -5.85 -0.74
CA ASP A 60 -16.25 -5.51 0.68
C ASP A 60 -14.80 -5.48 1.15
N ARG A 61 -13.91 -6.19 0.45
CA ARG A 61 -12.49 -6.32 0.82
C ARG A 61 -11.60 -6.07 -0.39
N PRO A 62 -11.33 -4.80 -0.72
CA PRO A 62 -10.46 -4.50 -1.83
C PRO A 62 -9.01 -4.86 -1.51
N TRP A 63 -8.28 -5.39 -2.50
CA TRP A 63 -6.85 -5.69 -2.34
C TRP A 63 -5.99 -4.42 -2.30
N LEU A 64 -6.52 -3.28 -2.78
CA LEU A 64 -5.89 -1.97 -2.68
C LEU A 64 -6.87 -0.96 -2.07
N SER A 65 -6.43 -0.31 -1.00
CA SER A 65 -7.13 0.80 -0.35
C SER A 65 -6.19 1.98 -0.14
N PHE A 66 -6.77 3.14 0.16
CA PHE A 66 -6.03 4.35 0.48
C PHE A 66 -6.47 4.89 1.83
N GLY A 67 -5.51 5.33 2.64
CA GLY A 67 -5.74 6.16 3.80
C GLY A 67 -5.27 7.57 3.49
N ILE A 68 -6.13 8.56 3.76
CA ILE A 68 -5.76 9.97 3.61
C ILE A 68 -5.99 10.67 4.94
N VAL A 69 -4.99 11.41 5.39
CA VAL A 69 -5.08 12.27 6.56
C VAL A 69 -4.74 13.71 6.16
N GLU A 70 -5.43 14.66 6.76
CA GLU A 70 -5.07 16.07 6.71
C GLU A 70 -3.77 16.32 7.49
N GLU A 71 -3.18 17.49 7.28
CA GLU A 71 -2.04 17.97 8.08
C GLU A 71 -2.34 17.98 9.59
N SER A 72 -3.59 18.24 9.98
CA SER A 72 -4.07 18.18 11.36
C SER A 72 -4.02 16.77 11.97
N GLY A 73 -3.80 15.74 11.15
CA GLY A 73 -3.90 14.32 11.51
C GLY A 73 -5.31 13.75 11.43
N SER A 74 -6.31 14.57 11.09
CA SER A 74 -7.70 14.12 10.94
C SER A 74 -7.83 13.23 9.70
N PRO A 75 -8.51 12.07 9.78
CA PRO A 75 -8.75 11.24 8.62
C PRO A 75 -9.74 11.92 7.67
N VAL A 76 -9.44 11.90 6.38
CA VAL A 76 -10.35 12.39 5.34
C VAL A 76 -11.43 11.34 5.10
N ARG A 77 -12.68 11.79 5.00
CA ARG A 77 -13.81 10.91 4.76
C ARG A 77 -13.74 10.26 3.38
N GLN A 78 -13.93 8.95 3.34
CA GLN A 78 -14.10 8.19 2.11
C GLN A 78 -15.55 8.31 1.62
N LEU A 79 -15.72 8.65 0.34
CA LEU A 79 -17.02 8.83 -0.33
C LEU A 79 -17.42 7.62 -1.18
N GLY A 80 -16.44 6.86 -1.67
CA GLY A 80 -16.65 5.70 -2.52
C GLY A 80 -15.54 4.68 -2.38
N GLN A 81 -15.71 3.51 -2.99
CA GLN A 81 -14.75 2.40 -2.88
C GLN A 81 -14.06 2.14 -4.21
N LEU A 82 -12.76 1.82 -4.15
CA LEU A 82 -12.02 1.42 -5.34
C LEU A 82 -12.49 0.03 -5.79
N ASN A 83 -12.94 -0.10 -7.04
CA ASN A 83 -13.23 -1.41 -7.59
C ASN A 83 -11.93 -2.18 -7.81
N THR A 84 -11.75 -3.29 -7.10
CA THR A 84 -10.57 -4.16 -7.20
C THR A 84 -10.95 -5.63 -7.41
N GLU A 85 -12.15 -5.89 -7.94
CA GLU A 85 -12.69 -7.25 -8.14
C GLU A 85 -11.90 -8.10 -9.14
N GLN A 86 -11.11 -7.44 -10.00
CA GLN A 86 -10.23 -8.12 -10.93
C GLN A 86 -9.02 -8.69 -10.20
N THR A 87 -8.86 -10.01 -10.29
CA THR A 87 -7.64 -10.71 -9.85
C THR A 87 -6.43 -10.19 -10.63
N VAL A 88 -5.39 -9.78 -9.91
CA VAL A 88 -4.11 -9.35 -10.49
C VAL A 88 -3.05 -10.37 -10.16
N LEU A 89 -2.40 -10.91 -11.19
CA LEU A 89 -1.26 -11.80 -11.05
C LEU A 89 0.03 -11.03 -11.31
N ILE A 90 0.94 -11.05 -10.33
CA ILE A 90 2.26 -10.41 -10.41
C ILE A 90 3.31 -11.52 -10.35
N PRO A 91 3.92 -11.92 -11.47
CA PRO A 91 4.99 -12.93 -11.47
C PRO A 91 6.20 -12.48 -10.62
N ALA A 92 7.04 -13.43 -10.23
CA ALA A 92 8.25 -13.16 -9.46
C ALA A 92 9.15 -12.12 -10.17
N GLY A 93 9.59 -11.09 -9.44
CA GLY A 93 10.43 -10.02 -9.97
C GLY A 93 9.71 -8.96 -10.81
N GLN A 94 8.42 -9.12 -11.10
CA GLN A 94 7.66 -8.19 -11.94
C GLN A 94 7.06 -7.03 -11.13
N THR A 95 6.77 -5.95 -11.85
CA THR A 95 6.08 -4.77 -11.32
C THR A 95 4.78 -4.55 -12.09
N VAL A 96 3.69 -4.32 -11.37
CA VAL A 96 2.41 -3.88 -11.93
C VAL A 96 2.08 -2.50 -11.39
N SER A 97 1.67 -1.59 -12.27
CA SER A 97 1.27 -0.24 -11.91
C SER A 97 -0.21 -0.03 -12.17
N ARG A 98 -0.88 0.68 -11.27
CA ARG A 98 -2.29 1.04 -11.38
C ARG A 98 -2.49 2.53 -11.07
N THR A 99 -3.13 3.23 -12.00
CA THR A 99 -3.53 4.63 -11.79
C THR A 99 -4.92 4.68 -11.15
N VAL A 100 -5.07 5.52 -10.13
CA VAL A 100 -6.33 5.73 -9.40
C VAL A 100 -6.54 7.22 -9.21
N ASP A 101 -7.75 7.72 -9.53
CA ASP A 101 -8.14 9.09 -9.18
C ASP A 101 -8.71 9.12 -7.75
N LEU A 102 -8.11 9.91 -6.87
CA LEU A 102 -8.53 10.04 -5.48
C LEU A 102 -9.70 11.01 -5.29
N MET A 103 -9.89 11.98 -6.20
CA MET A 103 -10.90 13.02 -6.09
C MET A 103 -12.35 12.48 -5.97
N PRO A 104 -12.79 11.46 -6.73
CA PRO A 104 -14.12 10.89 -6.56
C PRO A 104 -14.25 9.97 -5.35
N LEU A 105 -13.14 9.49 -4.78
CA LEU A 105 -13.12 8.48 -3.72
C LEU A 105 -13.09 9.10 -2.31
N PHE A 106 -12.59 10.32 -2.17
CA PHE A 106 -12.38 10.99 -0.87
C PHE A 106 -12.90 12.43 -0.88
N GLU A 107 -13.26 12.94 0.30
CA GLU A 107 -13.75 14.30 0.48
C GLU A 107 -12.62 15.35 0.48
N LEU A 108 -11.90 15.47 -0.64
CA LEU A 108 -10.76 16.39 -0.82
C LEU A 108 -11.22 17.77 -1.32
N ARG A 109 -12.13 18.41 -0.57
CA ARG A 109 -12.79 19.67 -0.98
C ARG A 109 -12.30 20.90 -0.22
N SER A 110 -11.52 20.71 0.84
CA SER A 110 -10.89 21.79 1.60
C SER A 110 -9.47 22.05 1.11
N ARG A 111 -8.99 23.29 1.29
CA ARG A 111 -7.61 23.67 1.00
C ARG A 111 -6.72 23.18 2.14
N GLY A 112 -5.57 22.61 1.82
CA GLY A 112 -4.58 22.21 2.81
C GLY A 112 -3.61 21.15 2.28
N SER A 113 -2.72 20.70 3.16
CA SER A 113 -1.80 19.59 2.88
C SER A 113 -2.45 18.28 3.30
N TYR A 114 -2.26 17.24 2.49
CA TYR A 114 -2.77 15.90 2.75
C TYR A 114 -1.63 14.90 2.67
N ARG A 115 -1.69 13.86 3.52
CA ARG A 115 -0.81 12.69 3.42
C ARG A 115 -1.64 11.51 2.94
N VAL A 116 -1.25 10.96 1.80
CA VAL A 116 -1.87 9.78 1.19
C VAL A 116 -0.98 8.56 1.46
N GLN A 117 -1.60 7.46 1.86
CA GLN A 117 -0.96 6.16 2.01
C GLN A 117 -1.75 5.10 1.25
N ALA A 118 -1.06 4.27 0.48
CA ALA A 118 -1.65 3.10 -0.15
C ALA A 118 -1.45 1.89 0.77
N GLN A 119 -2.49 1.07 0.91
CA GLN A 119 -2.46 -0.18 1.65
C GLN A 119 -2.85 -1.31 0.71
N VAL A 120 -2.05 -2.38 0.71
CA VAL A 120 -2.33 -3.60 -0.06
C VAL A 120 -2.65 -4.73 0.91
N ASN A 121 -3.79 -5.38 0.69
CA ASN A 121 -4.22 -6.56 1.43
C ASN A 121 -3.92 -7.79 0.56
N LEU A 122 -3.11 -8.71 1.09
CA LEU A 122 -2.71 -9.98 0.45
C LEU A 122 -3.59 -11.14 0.93
#